data_AF-A5TWS7-F1
#
_entry.id   AF-A5TWS7-F1
#
_cell.length_a   1.000
_cell.length_b   1.000
_cell.length_c   1.000
_cell.angle_alpha   90.00
_cell.angle_beta   90.00
_cell.angle_gamma   90.00
#
_symmetry.space_group_name_H-M   'P 1'
#
loop_
_entity.id
_entity.type
_entity.pdbx_description
1 polymer ?
#
loop_
_entity_poly.entity_id
_entity_poly.type
_entity_poly.pdbx_seq_one_letter_code
_entity_poly.pdbx_strand_id
1 'polypeptide(L)'
;MKKFIILLFILVQGLIFSATKSLSDIKTVKFDVVEKTTVKSKKKEISYKIDFEIPNKIKKEVTAPELNKGEIYLYDYTTSKKVVYLPLFNEVKENKIVDDENRIIKAINKIIEEEKKNKDFSQKFYAKKPQSLNIDEQVSIDILSYIEVDGFVFPETVEIKDRGTKVGDIKISNLKINPILDSKTFTEIPKK
;
A
#
# COMPACT_ATOMS: atom_id res chain seq x y z
N MET A 1 32.53 3.16 -48.65
CA MET A 1 31.27 3.34 -47.89
C MET A 1 30.94 2.05 -47.16
N LYS A 2 31.31 1.86 -45.88
CA LYS A 2 30.95 0.65 -45.08
C LYS A 2 31.23 0.72 -43.57
N LYS A 3 31.61 1.88 -43.01
CA LYS A 3 31.99 2.01 -41.58
C LYS A 3 31.01 2.81 -40.71
N PHE A 4 29.96 3.42 -41.29
CA PHE A 4 28.98 4.23 -40.54
C PHE A 4 27.70 3.48 -40.12
N ILE A 5 27.47 2.25 -40.60
CA ILE A 5 26.24 1.49 -40.29
C ILE A 5 26.30 0.81 -38.90
N ILE A 6 27.51 0.57 -38.38
CA ILE A 6 27.66 -0.13 -37.08
C ILE A 6 27.34 0.79 -35.90
N LEU A 7 27.48 2.13 -36.04
CA LEU A 7 27.18 3.06 -34.95
C LEU A 7 25.67 3.19 -34.66
N LEU A 8 24.80 2.98 -35.67
CA LEU A 8 23.35 3.11 -35.51
C LEU A 8 22.73 1.91 -34.79
N PHE A 9 23.37 0.73 -34.85
CA PHE A 9 22.86 -0.50 -34.23
C PHE A 9 23.05 -0.53 -32.69
N ILE A 10 24.02 0.22 -32.17
CA ILE A 10 24.30 0.32 -30.73
C ILE A 10 23.25 1.21 -30.03
N LEU A 11 22.70 2.20 -30.73
CA LEU A 11 21.65 3.10 -30.20
C LEU A 11 20.29 2.40 -30.03
N VAL A 12 19.99 1.35 -30.79
CA VAL A 12 18.72 0.61 -30.70
C VAL A 12 18.74 -0.41 -29.55
N GLN A 13 19.91 -0.89 -29.12
CA GLN A 13 20.02 -1.83 -27.99
C GLN A 13 20.06 -1.13 -26.61
N GLY A 14 20.30 0.18 -26.58
CA GLY A 14 20.20 0.99 -25.35
C GLY A 14 18.78 1.35 -24.91
N LEU A 15 17.76 0.98 -25.69
CA LEU A 15 16.34 1.24 -25.43
C LEU A 15 15.60 0.02 -24.87
N ILE A 16 16.28 -0.87 -24.14
CA ILE A 16 15.60 -1.65 -23.10
C ILE A 16 15.37 -0.71 -21.93
N PHE A 17 14.58 0.35 -22.15
CA PHE A 17 13.86 0.96 -21.04
C PHE A 17 12.99 -0.20 -20.53
N SER A 18 13.42 -0.83 -19.43
CA SER A 18 12.52 -1.63 -18.62
C SER A 18 11.36 -0.70 -18.31
N ALA A 19 10.26 -0.83 -19.05
CA ALA A 19 9.07 -0.05 -18.81
C ALA A 19 8.62 -0.45 -17.41
N THR A 20 8.88 0.43 -16.45
CA THR A 20 8.47 0.22 -15.08
C THR A 20 6.97 -0.05 -15.10
N LYS A 21 6.56 -1.17 -14.52
CA LYS A 21 5.19 -1.66 -14.63
C LYS A 21 4.25 -0.76 -13.82
N SER A 22 3.02 -0.58 -14.30
CA SER A 22 2.03 0.27 -13.63
C SER A 22 1.48 -0.40 -12.39
N LEU A 23 1.22 0.38 -11.34
CA LEU A 23 0.52 -0.12 -10.16
C LEU A 23 -0.86 -0.69 -10.49
N SER A 24 -1.49 -0.21 -11.57
CA SER A 24 -2.80 -0.68 -12.01
C SER A 24 -2.80 -2.10 -12.59
N ASP A 25 -1.63 -2.65 -12.93
CA ASP A 25 -1.49 -4.04 -13.39
C ASP A 25 -1.42 -5.04 -12.22
N ILE A 26 -1.33 -4.55 -10.97
CA ILE A 26 -1.25 -5.37 -9.78
C ILE A 26 -2.65 -5.80 -9.35
N LYS A 27 -2.85 -7.12 -9.24
CA LYS A 27 -4.11 -7.73 -8.80
C LYS A 27 -4.11 -8.02 -7.31
N THR A 28 -2.98 -8.50 -6.79
CA THR A 28 -2.81 -8.83 -5.37
C THR A 28 -1.46 -8.35 -4.87
N VAL A 29 -1.40 -7.95 -3.59
CA VAL A 29 -0.15 -7.63 -2.90
C VAL A 29 -0.14 -8.21 -1.50
N LYS A 30 1.07 -8.55 -1.04
CA LYS A 30 1.36 -8.81 0.38
C LYS A 30 2.50 -7.93 0.83
N PHE A 31 2.40 -7.39 2.03
CA PHE A 31 3.50 -6.66 2.65
C PHE A 31 3.33 -6.55 4.16
N ASP A 32 4.43 -6.30 4.84
CA ASP A 32 4.46 -6.00 6.26
C ASP A 32 4.55 -4.49 6.46
N VAL A 33 3.89 -4.00 7.50
CA VAL A 33 3.83 -2.58 7.86
C VAL A 33 4.29 -2.37 9.28
N VAL A 34 5.08 -1.32 9.49
CA VAL A 34 5.29 -0.68 10.79
C VAL A 34 4.69 0.72 10.73
N GLU A 35 3.73 0.99 11.60
CA GLU A 35 3.04 2.27 11.71
C GLU A 35 3.38 2.91 13.05
N LYS A 36 3.94 4.13 13.01
CA LYS A 36 4.25 4.93 14.20
C LYS A 36 3.37 6.17 14.19
N THR A 37 2.48 6.29 15.17
CA THR A 37 1.58 7.45 15.29
C THR A 37 1.84 8.22 16.57
N THR A 38 1.54 9.51 16.56
CA THR A 38 1.54 10.35 17.77
C THR A 38 0.14 10.89 17.99
N VAL A 39 -0.53 10.41 19.05
CA VAL A 39 -1.87 10.86 19.43
C VAL A 39 -1.78 11.47 20.83
N LYS A 40 -2.10 12.77 20.95
CA LYS A 40 -2.06 13.51 22.24
C LYS A 40 -0.72 13.33 22.99
N SER A 41 0.39 13.50 22.27
CA SER A 41 1.77 13.33 22.78
C SER A 41 2.17 11.90 23.17
N LYS A 42 1.30 10.91 22.99
CA LYS A 42 1.64 9.50 23.16
C LYS A 42 2.04 8.90 21.83
N LYS A 43 3.25 8.34 21.78
CA LYS A 43 3.73 7.56 20.64
C LYS A 43 3.15 6.15 20.72
N LYS A 44 2.56 5.69 19.62
CA LYS A 44 2.09 4.32 19.44
C LYS A 44 2.81 3.73 18.24
N GLU A 45 3.25 2.49 18.39
CA GLU A 45 3.81 1.70 17.30
C GLU A 45 2.96 0.43 17.15
N ILE A 46 2.55 0.14 15.92
CA ILE A 46 1.79 -1.06 15.57
C ILE A 46 2.46 -1.68 14.36
N SER A 47 2.66 -2.99 14.41
CA SER A 47 3.12 -3.76 13.24
C SER A 47 2.01 -4.68 12.79
N TYR A 48 1.84 -4.82 11.47
CA TYR A 48 0.80 -5.67 10.89
C TYR A 48 1.17 -6.15 9.50
N LYS A 49 0.56 -7.26 9.08
CA LYS A 49 0.63 -7.78 7.72
C LYS A 49 -0.60 -7.37 6.94
N ILE A 50 -0.42 -7.10 5.66
CA ILE A 50 -1.49 -6.81 4.71
C ILE A 50 -1.49 -7.89 3.63
N ASP A 51 -2.63 -8.52 3.44
CA ASP A 51 -3.00 -9.20 2.19
C ASP A 51 -4.07 -8.34 1.51
N PHE A 52 -3.85 -7.95 0.26
CA PHE A 52 -4.77 -7.06 -0.48
C PHE A 52 -5.04 -7.62 -1.87
N GLU A 53 -6.31 -7.88 -2.18
CA GLU A 53 -6.84 -8.04 -3.53
C GLU A 53 -7.36 -6.68 -4.02
N ILE A 54 -6.60 -6.04 -4.92
CA ILE A 54 -6.85 -4.66 -5.35
C ILE A 54 -8.07 -4.62 -6.27
N PRO A 55 -9.01 -3.67 -6.09
CA PRO A 55 -9.09 -2.63 -5.04
C PRO A 55 -10.01 -3.01 -3.87
N ASN A 56 -10.42 -4.28 -3.78
CA ASN A 56 -11.69 -4.66 -3.17
C ASN A 56 -11.61 -5.32 -1.80
N LYS A 57 -10.54 -6.08 -1.49
CA LYS A 57 -10.51 -6.89 -0.26
C LYS A 57 -9.19 -6.78 0.46
N ILE A 58 -9.23 -6.37 1.72
CA ILE A 58 -8.04 -6.28 2.57
C ILE A 58 -8.20 -7.20 3.77
N LYS A 59 -7.16 -7.97 4.05
CA LYS A 59 -6.91 -8.55 5.38
C LYS A 59 -5.73 -7.84 6.01
N LYS A 60 -5.96 -7.28 7.18
CA LYS A 60 -4.93 -6.76 8.09
C LYS A 60 -4.83 -7.69 9.28
N GLU A 61 -3.62 -8.14 9.59
CA GLU A 61 -3.33 -8.97 10.77
C GLU A 61 -2.26 -8.30 11.62
N VAL A 62 -2.60 -7.95 12.86
CA VAL A 62 -1.69 -7.27 13.78
C VAL A 62 -0.67 -8.27 14.32
N THR A 63 0.61 -7.92 14.21
CA THR A 63 1.74 -8.74 14.69
C THR A 63 2.39 -8.16 15.95
N ALA A 64 2.23 -6.85 16.20
CA ALA A 64 2.67 -6.18 17.42
C ALA A 64 1.83 -4.92 17.70
N PRO A 65 1.69 -4.48 18.97
CA PRO A 65 2.26 -5.06 20.19
C PRO A 65 1.56 -6.35 20.62
N GLU A 66 2.14 -7.09 21.58
CA GLU A 66 1.61 -8.38 22.05
C GLU A 66 0.15 -8.30 22.50
N LEU A 67 -0.27 -7.16 23.09
CA LEU A 67 -1.65 -6.91 23.52
C LEU A 67 -2.67 -7.03 22.37
N ASN A 68 -2.28 -6.64 21.15
CA ASN A 68 -3.15 -6.60 19.97
C ASN A 68 -2.78 -7.70 18.95
N LYS A 69 -1.79 -8.53 19.26
CA LYS A 69 -1.27 -9.51 18.31
C LYS A 69 -2.33 -10.56 17.99
N GLY A 70 -2.49 -10.84 16.70
CA GLY A 70 -3.53 -11.72 16.17
C GLY A 70 -4.87 -11.03 15.94
N GLU A 71 -5.02 -9.73 16.22
CA GLU A 71 -6.20 -8.98 15.76
C GLU A 71 -6.26 -9.00 14.23
N ILE A 72 -7.41 -9.39 13.71
CA ILE A 72 -7.64 -9.48 12.26
C ILE A 72 -8.76 -8.52 11.89
N TYR A 73 -8.51 -7.74 10.84
CA TYR A 73 -9.49 -6.88 10.20
C TYR A 73 -9.64 -7.33 8.76
N LEU A 74 -10.85 -7.75 8.42
CA LEU A 74 -11.25 -8.10 7.06
C LEU A 74 -12.15 -7.00 6.53
N TYR A 75 -11.80 -6.46 5.38
CA TYR A 75 -12.59 -5.46 4.68
C TYR A 75 -12.95 -6.02 3.31
N ASP A 76 -14.24 -6.01 2.99
CA ASP A 76 -14.77 -6.30 1.65
C ASP A 76 -15.57 -5.08 1.17
N TYR A 77 -14.95 -4.32 0.28
CA TYR A 77 -15.50 -3.08 -0.26
C TYR A 77 -16.57 -3.32 -1.33
N THR A 78 -16.65 -4.54 -1.89
CA THR A 78 -17.71 -4.88 -2.85
C THR A 78 -19.07 -4.98 -2.16
N THR A 79 -19.07 -5.39 -0.89
CA THR A 79 -20.29 -5.52 -0.07
C THR A 79 -20.36 -4.50 1.07
N SER A 80 -19.37 -3.61 1.16
CA SER A 80 -19.20 -2.66 2.28
C SER A 80 -19.21 -3.35 3.65
N LYS A 81 -18.63 -4.55 3.74
CA LYS A 81 -18.57 -5.38 4.94
C LYS A 81 -17.21 -5.26 5.61
N LYS A 82 -17.22 -5.10 6.93
CA LYS A 82 -16.06 -5.16 7.81
C LYS A 82 -16.25 -6.26 8.84
N VAL A 83 -15.23 -7.10 9.03
CA VAL A 83 -15.18 -8.07 10.12
C VAL A 83 -13.94 -7.82 10.95
N VAL A 84 -14.09 -7.80 12.27
CA VAL A 84 -13.00 -7.63 13.23
C VAL A 84 -12.98 -8.81 14.17
N TYR A 85 -11.84 -9.47 14.25
CA TYR A 85 -11.56 -10.51 15.24
C TYR A 85 -10.62 -9.97 16.31
N LEU A 86 -11.05 -10.10 17.57
CA LEU A 86 -10.29 -9.69 18.75
C LEU A 86 -9.89 -10.94 19.55
N PRO A 87 -8.64 -11.42 19.45
CA PRO A 87 -8.22 -12.67 20.08
C PRO A 87 -8.29 -12.62 21.61
N LEU A 88 -7.98 -11.47 22.21
CA LEU A 88 -8.01 -11.28 23.66
C LEU A 88 -9.40 -11.57 24.27
N PHE A 89 -10.46 -11.26 23.51
CA PHE A 89 -11.85 -11.48 23.92
C PHE A 89 -12.48 -12.69 23.24
N ASN A 90 -11.75 -13.34 22.33
CA ASN A 90 -12.26 -14.36 21.42
C ASN A 90 -13.59 -13.91 20.75
N GLU A 91 -13.62 -12.65 20.30
CA GLU A 91 -14.84 -11.98 19.82
C GLU A 91 -14.72 -11.67 18.31
N VAL A 92 -15.82 -11.86 17.59
CA VAL A 92 -15.97 -11.46 16.18
C VAL A 92 -17.07 -10.40 16.09
N LYS A 93 -16.75 -9.27 15.46
CA LYS A 93 -17.68 -8.18 15.19
C LYS A 93 -17.84 -8.00 13.70
N GLU A 94 -19.08 -7.98 13.23
CA GLU A 94 -19.41 -7.64 11.85
C GLU A 94 -20.09 -6.27 11.81
N ASN A 95 -19.55 -5.37 10.97
CA ASN A 95 -20.06 -4.02 10.81
C ASN A 95 -20.04 -3.63 9.33
N LYS A 96 -20.75 -2.55 8.99
CA LYS A 96 -20.53 -1.87 7.71
C LYS A 96 -19.24 -1.04 7.77
N ILE A 97 -18.60 -0.86 6.63
CA ILE A 97 -17.44 0.04 6.53
C ILE A 97 -17.93 1.48 6.71
N VAL A 98 -17.32 2.22 7.64
CA VAL A 98 -17.58 3.64 7.85
C VAL A 98 -16.56 4.46 7.05
N ASP A 99 -16.99 5.59 6.50
CA ASP A 99 -16.20 6.32 5.48
C ASP A 99 -14.85 6.88 5.98
N ASP A 100 -14.73 7.14 7.28
CA ASP A 100 -13.48 7.56 7.93
C ASP A 100 -12.48 6.39 8.13
N GLU A 101 -12.97 5.15 8.24
CA GLU A 101 -12.11 3.96 8.31
C GLU A 101 -11.56 3.58 6.92
N ASN A 102 -12.05 4.26 5.89
CA ASN A 102 -11.77 3.98 4.49
C ASN A 102 -10.47 4.66 3.99
N ARG A 103 -9.79 5.43 4.86
CA ARG A 103 -8.68 6.32 4.46
C ARG A 103 -7.44 5.58 3.93
N ILE A 104 -7.14 4.37 4.41
CA ILE A 104 -6.01 3.56 3.88
C ILE A 104 -6.27 3.12 2.44
N ILE A 105 -7.47 2.61 2.14
CA ILE A 105 -7.87 2.24 0.77
C ILE A 105 -7.96 3.46 -0.11
N LYS A 106 -8.57 4.55 0.38
CA LYS A 106 -8.63 5.82 -0.35
C LYS A 106 -7.21 6.26 -0.73
N ALA A 107 -6.25 6.17 0.18
CA ALA A 107 -4.85 6.50 -0.11
C ALA A 107 -4.24 5.60 -1.19
N ILE A 108 -4.36 4.27 -1.08
CA ILE A 108 -3.80 3.35 -2.08
C ILE A 108 -4.44 3.58 -3.45
N ASN A 109 -5.78 3.65 -3.51
CA ASN A 109 -6.50 3.89 -4.76
C ASN A 109 -6.14 5.27 -5.36
N LYS A 110 -5.96 6.29 -4.52
CA LYS A 110 -5.55 7.62 -4.97
C LYS A 110 -4.14 7.61 -5.56
N ILE A 111 -3.20 6.90 -4.95
CA ILE A 111 -1.84 6.73 -5.50
C ILE A 111 -1.89 6.03 -6.86
N ILE A 112 -2.66 4.94 -6.98
CA ILE A 112 -2.84 4.22 -8.25
C ILE A 112 -3.45 5.13 -9.31
N GLU A 113 -4.45 5.93 -8.94
CA GLU A 113 -5.10 6.87 -9.85
C GLU A 113 -4.14 7.96 -10.33
N GLU A 114 -3.39 8.60 -9.43
CA GLU A 114 -2.45 9.67 -9.76
C GLU A 114 -1.26 9.14 -10.56
N GLU A 115 -0.72 7.97 -10.23
CA GLU A 115 0.31 7.29 -11.02
C GLU A 115 -0.14 7.12 -12.47
N LYS A 116 -1.40 6.74 -12.67
CA LYS A 116 -1.97 6.49 -14.00
C LYS A 116 -2.33 7.76 -14.78
N LYS A 117 -2.90 8.77 -14.11
CA LYS A 117 -3.52 9.93 -14.78
C LYS A 117 -2.64 11.19 -14.76
N ASN A 118 -1.82 11.37 -13.74
CA ASN A 118 -1.05 12.58 -13.53
C ASN A 118 0.40 12.39 -13.96
N LYS A 119 0.75 12.96 -15.12
CA LYS A 119 2.08 12.79 -15.73
C LYS A 119 3.22 13.28 -14.83
N ASP A 120 3.05 14.39 -14.13
CA ASP A 120 4.09 14.92 -13.23
C ASP A 120 4.30 14.00 -12.01
N PHE A 121 3.20 13.57 -11.39
CA PHE A 121 3.25 12.59 -10.29
C PHE A 121 3.91 11.29 -10.74
N SER A 122 3.45 10.72 -11.86
CA SER A 122 3.98 9.48 -12.45
C SER A 122 5.48 9.54 -12.72
N GLN A 123 5.95 10.64 -13.33
CA GLN A 123 7.38 10.85 -13.61
C GLN A 123 8.21 10.89 -12.32
N LYS A 124 7.75 11.61 -11.29
CA LYS A 124 8.42 11.65 -9.98
C LYS A 124 8.38 10.28 -9.31
N PHE A 125 7.26 9.56 -9.42
CA PHE A 125 7.04 8.24 -8.84
C PHE A 125 8.03 7.21 -9.40
N TYR A 126 8.13 7.09 -10.72
CA TYR A 126 9.08 6.18 -11.36
C TYR A 126 10.54 6.62 -11.23
N ALA A 127 10.79 7.92 -11.07
CA ALA A 127 12.10 8.43 -10.69
C ALA A 127 12.43 8.24 -9.20
N LYS A 128 11.51 7.63 -8.41
CA LYS A 128 11.62 7.41 -6.97
C LYS A 128 11.90 8.69 -6.18
N LYS A 129 11.37 9.82 -6.65
CA LYS A 129 11.55 11.13 -6.02
C LYS A 129 10.50 11.35 -4.94
N PRO A 130 10.87 11.88 -3.77
CA PRO A 130 9.91 12.24 -2.74
C PRO A 130 8.83 13.17 -3.28
N GLN A 131 7.57 12.94 -2.89
CA GLN A 131 6.44 13.75 -3.34
C GLN A 131 5.26 13.68 -2.38
N SER A 132 4.47 14.75 -2.38
CA SER A 132 3.27 14.89 -1.54
C SER A 132 2.00 14.60 -2.34
N LEU A 133 0.99 14.06 -1.66
CA LEU A 133 -0.32 13.79 -2.24
C LEU A 133 -1.42 14.05 -1.22
N ASN A 134 -2.44 14.80 -1.61
CA ASN A 134 -3.67 14.95 -0.82
C ASN A 134 -4.55 13.72 -1.04
N ILE A 135 -4.92 13.06 0.06
CA ILE A 135 -5.83 11.90 0.05
C ILE A 135 -7.28 12.37 0.09
N ASP A 136 -7.57 13.33 0.96
CA ASP A 136 -8.85 14.03 1.06
C ASP A 136 -8.63 15.47 1.58
N GLU A 137 -9.70 16.16 1.99
CA GLU A 137 -9.65 17.54 2.48
C GLU A 137 -8.82 17.70 3.78
N GLN A 138 -8.70 16.64 4.57
CA GLN A 138 -8.03 16.66 5.87
C GLN A 138 -6.68 15.95 5.80
N VAL A 139 -6.59 14.83 5.11
CA VAL A 139 -5.42 13.96 5.11
C VAL A 139 -4.58 14.18 3.86
N SER A 140 -3.29 14.42 4.08
CA SER A 140 -2.27 14.34 3.06
C SER A 140 -1.15 13.40 3.47
N ILE A 141 -0.38 12.94 2.49
CA ILE A 141 0.78 12.08 2.70
C ILE A 141 2.00 12.65 1.99
N ASP A 142 3.18 12.38 2.54
CA ASP A 142 4.44 12.51 1.81
C ASP A 142 5.04 11.13 1.60
N ILE A 143 5.21 10.74 0.35
CA ILE A 143 5.97 9.54 0.00
C ILE A 143 7.44 9.92 0.02
N LEU A 144 8.20 9.35 0.95
CA LEU A 144 9.60 9.71 1.21
C LEU A 144 10.58 8.78 0.52
N SER A 145 10.25 7.50 0.43
CA SER A 145 11.06 6.48 -0.25
C SER A 145 10.19 5.45 -0.96
N TYR A 146 10.83 4.68 -1.83
CA TYR A 146 10.19 3.68 -2.69
C TYR A 146 10.96 2.37 -2.65
N ILE A 147 10.22 1.28 -2.74
CA ILE A 147 10.75 -0.08 -2.94
C ILE A 147 10.40 -0.52 -4.36
N GLU A 148 11.29 -1.30 -4.98
CA GLU A 148 11.04 -1.89 -6.30
C GLU A 148 11.13 -3.41 -6.22
N VAL A 149 10.08 -4.10 -6.68
CA VAL A 149 9.98 -5.57 -6.71
C VAL A 149 9.33 -5.97 -8.03
N ASP A 150 9.92 -6.94 -8.73
CA ASP A 150 9.41 -7.49 -10.00
C ASP A 150 9.11 -6.44 -11.11
N GLY A 151 9.84 -5.33 -11.07
CA GLY A 151 9.70 -4.18 -11.98
C GLY A 151 8.55 -3.22 -11.63
N PHE A 152 7.91 -3.39 -10.46
CA PHE A 152 6.92 -2.48 -9.91
C PHE A 152 7.56 -1.59 -8.84
N VAL A 153 7.32 -0.28 -8.93
CA VAL A 153 7.70 0.69 -7.90
C VAL A 153 6.54 0.87 -6.94
N PHE A 154 6.80 0.82 -5.63
CA PHE A 154 5.79 0.96 -4.58
C PHE A 154 6.28 1.91 -3.49
N PRO A 155 5.39 2.70 -2.84
CA PRO A 155 5.78 3.50 -1.68
C PRO A 155 6.35 2.61 -0.57
N GLU A 156 7.48 3.00 0.01
CA GLU A 156 8.11 2.27 1.11
C GLU A 156 7.93 3.03 2.44
N THR A 157 8.37 4.29 2.48
CA THR A 157 8.22 5.15 3.66
C THR A 157 7.26 6.28 3.34
N VAL A 158 6.23 6.43 4.16
CA VAL A 158 5.18 7.43 3.98
C VAL A 158 4.95 8.19 5.28
N GLU A 159 5.00 9.51 5.24
CA GLU A 159 4.56 10.38 6.34
C GLU A 159 3.08 10.71 6.16
N ILE A 160 2.30 10.66 7.24
CA ILE A 160 0.87 11.01 7.26
C ILE A 160 0.70 12.36 7.95
N LYS A 161 -0.08 13.24 7.33
CA LYS A 161 -0.44 14.55 7.84
C LYS A 161 -1.96 14.69 7.97
N ASP A 162 -2.40 15.18 9.11
CA ASP A 162 -3.78 15.63 9.34
C ASP A 162 -3.77 17.16 9.40
N ARG A 163 -4.44 17.80 8.45
CA ARG A 163 -4.49 19.26 8.25
C ARG A 163 -3.09 19.90 8.28
N GLY A 164 -2.14 19.25 7.61
CA GLY A 164 -0.73 19.67 7.52
C GLY A 164 0.13 19.32 8.74
N THR A 165 -0.45 18.83 9.83
CA THR A 165 0.30 18.40 11.01
C THR A 165 0.70 16.93 10.87
N LYS A 166 1.99 16.62 11.01
CA LYS A 166 2.47 15.23 11.03
C LYS A 166 1.82 14.45 12.17
N VAL A 167 1.14 13.36 11.84
CA VAL A 167 0.47 12.48 12.82
C VAL A 167 1.07 11.07 12.86
N GLY A 168 1.82 10.67 11.83
CA GLY A 168 2.50 9.39 11.86
C GLY A 168 3.39 9.11 10.66
N ASP A 169 4.05 7.95 10.73
CA ASP A 169 4.93 7.39 9.72
C ASP A 169 4.52 5.93 9.47
N ILE A 170 4.52 5.53 8.21
CA ILE A 170 4.35 4.16 7.75
C ILE A 170 5.64 3.72 7.09
N LYS A 171 6.11 2.52 7.43
CA LYS A 171 7.15 1.82 6.70
C LYS A 171 6.66 0.47 6.23
N ILE A 172 6.75 0.24 4.93
CA ILE A 172 6.40 -1.01 4.25
C ILE A 172 7.66 -1.84 4.04
N SER A 173 7.52 -3.16 4.18
CA SER A 173 8.60 -4.12 3.94
C SER A 173 8.03 -5.46 3.47
N ASN A 174 8.90 -6.39 3.06
CA ASN A 174 8.51 -7.75 2.64
C ASN A 174 7.44 -7.77 1.53
N LEU A 175 7.49 -6.79 0.61
CA LEU A 175 6.55 -6.63 -0.49
C LEU A 175 6.63 -7.82 -1.44
N LYS A 176 5.45 -8.37 -1.79
CA LYS A 176 5.27 -9.39 -2.83
C LYS A 176 4.17 -8.94 -3.77
N ILE A 177 4.46 -8.98 -5.06
CA ILE A 177 3.53 -8.58 -6.12
C ILE A 177 2.86 -9.81 -6.74
N ASN A 178 1.56 -9.72 -6.94
CA ASN A 178 0.72 -10.78 -7.50
C ASN A 178 0.90 -12.17 -6.85
N PRO A 179 1.05 -12.30 -5.51
CA PRO A 179 1.07 -13.62 -4.90
C PRO A 179 -0.32 -14.29 -5.04
N ILE A 180 -0.31 -15.61 -5.14
CA ILE A 180 -1.55 -16.40 -5.12
C ILE A 180 -2.20 -16.25 -3.74
N LEU A 181 -3.41 -15.68 -3.69
CA LEU A 181 -4.24 -15.56 -2.50
C LEU A 181 -5.44 -16.50 -2.64
N ASP A 182 -5.65 -17.40 -1.68
CA ASP A 182 -6.91 -18.14 -1.62
C ASP A 182 -8.03 -17.18 -1.21
N SER A 183 -9.20 -17.28 -1.84
CA SER A 183 -10.43 -16.61 -1.44
C SER A 183 -10.72 -16.69 0.08
N LYS A 184 -10.35 -17.80 0.72
CA LYS A 184 -10.48 -18.01 2.17
C LYS A 184 -9.68 -17.00 2.98
N THR A 185 -8.58 -16.47 2.45
CA THR A 185 -7.76 -15.43 3.10
C THR A 185 -8.61 -14.25 3.58
N PHE A 186 -9.67 -13.89 2.84
CA PHE A 186 -10.52 -12.73 3.14
C PHE A 186 -11.81 -13.07 3.91
N THR A 187 -11.99 -14.33 4.30
CA THR A 187 -13.20 -14.81 5.01
C THR A 187 -12.85 -15.62 6.26
N GLU A 188 -11.65 -16.16 6.34
CA GLU A 188 -11.21 -17.04 7.42
C GLU A 188 -10.83 -16.23 8.65
N ILE A 189 -11.53 -16.54 9.73
CA ILE A 189 -11.21 -16.13 11.09
C ILE A 189 -10.69 -17.37 11.81
N PRO A 190 -9.60 -17.27 12.59
CA PRO A 190 -9.12 -18.38 13.40
C PRO A 190 -10.27 -18.95 14.24
N LYS A 191 -10.62 -20.21 14.00
CA LYS A 191 -11.52 -20.98 14.88
C LYS A 191 -10.65 -21.71 15.91
N LYS A 192 -11.14 -21.81 17.14
CA LYS A 192 -10.58 -22.77 18.11
C LYS A 192 -10.79 -24.20 17.62
#